data_AF-A0ABD1RLC9-F1
#
_entry.id   AF-A0ABD1RLC9-F1
#
_cell.length_a   1.000
_cell.length_b   1.000
_cell.length_c   1.000
_cell.angle_alpha   90.00
_cell.angle_beta   90.00
_cell.angle_gamma   90.00
#
_symmetry.space_group_name_H-M   'P 1'
#
loop_
_entity.id
_entity.type
_entity.pdbx_description
1 polymer ?
#
loop_
_entity_poly.entity_id
_entity_poly.type
_entity_poly.pdbx_seq_one_letter_code
_entity_poly.pdbx_strand_id
1 'polypeptide(L)'
;MVHSHVAVNALVTASSRGFVDFVETLIKSGVDANVTARGVLQSSKSSLHANVDCNALVAAVFSRQISVVKLLLQVGVRTGIKVRLGAWSWDTIIGEEFQVGAGLAEPYRVTWCAVEYFEASGAILCMLLQQISPNIPHLGRTHVHHAILCGNARAFGMCF
;
A
#
# COMPACT_ATOMS: atom_id res chain seq x y z
N MET A 1 6.60 -0.12 -29.07
CA MET A 1 5.68 -0.47 -27.95
C MET A 1 6.30 0.00 -26.62
N VAL A 2 6.49 1.31 -26.44
CA VAL A 2 7.26 1.93 -25.32
C VAL A 2 6.32 2.50 -24.22
N HIS A 3 5.02 2.23 -24.31
CA HIS A 3 3.97 2.89 -23.52
C HIS A 3 3.68 2.31 -22.12
N SER A 4 4.34 1.23 -21.66
CA SER A 4 3.91 0.57 -20.42
C SER A 4 4.47 1.22 -19.13
N HIS A 5 5.78 1.48 -19.04
CA HIS A 5 6.38 1.90 -17.76
C HIS A 5 5.96 3.30 -17.30
N VAL A 6 5.89 4.27 -18.22
CA VAL A 6 5.47 5.64 -17.87
C VAL A 6 4.01 5.67 -17.43
N ALA A 7 3.14 4.93 -18.11
CA ALA A 7 1.73 4.85 -17.78
C ALA A 7 1.49 4.15 -16.42
N VAL A 8 2.23 3.07 -16.13
CA VAL A 8 2.17 2.40 -14.82
C VAL A 8 2.72 3.32 -13.72
N ASN A 9 3.82 4.04 -13.95
CA ASN A 9 4.33 5.04 -12.99
C ASN A 9 3.30 6.15 -12.73
N ALA A 10 2.64 6.65 -13.79
CA ALA A 10 1.58 7.65 -13.67
C ALA A 10 0.41 7.11 -12.85
N LEU A 11 0.01 5.86 -13.08
CA LEU A 11 -1.06 5.19 -12.33
C LEU A 11 -0.72 5.04 -10.84
N VAL A 12 0.50 4.58 -10.52
CA VAL A 12 0.97 4.46 -9.13
C VAL A 12 1.02 5.83 -8.45
N THR A 13 1.54 6.84 -9.13
CA THR A 13 1.63 8.21 -8.60
C THR A 13 0.24 8.80 -8.36
N ALA A 14 -0.67 8.69 -9.33
CA ALA A 14 -2.05 9.15 -9.20
C ALA A 14 -2.79 8.43 -8.07
N SER A 15 -2.54 7.12 -7.92
CA SER A 15 -3.13 6.31 -6.87
C SER A 15 -2.65 6.72 -5.47
N SER A 16 -1.36 7.04 -5.32
CA SER A 16 -0.81 7.56 -4.06
C SER A 16 -1.36 8.94 -3.68
N ARG A 17 -1.67 9.78 -4.68
CA ARG A 17 -2.18 11.15 -4.47
C ARG A 17 -3.70 11.25 -4.35
N GLY A 18 -4.43 10.17 -4.60
CA GLY A 18 -5.89 10.17 -4.49
C GLY A 18 -6.62 10.73 -5.72
N PHE A 19 -5.97 10.78 -6.90
CA PHE A 19 -6.57 11.31 -8.14
C PHE A 19 -7.51 10.27 -8.79
N VAL A 20 -8.67 10.05 -8.18
CA VAL A 20 -9.63 8.98 -8.55
C VAL A 20 -9.99 8.99 -10.04
N ASP A 21 -10.41 10.13 -10.59
CA ASP A 21 -10.85 10.23 -11.99
C ASP A 21 -9.72 9.93 -12.98
N PHE A 22 -8.50 10.34 -12.62
CA PHE A 22 -7.32 10.09 -13.45
C PHE A 22 -6.90 8.61 -13.39
N VAL A 23 -6.95 7.99 -12.21
CA VAL A 23 -6.75 6.54 -12.04
C VAL A 23 -7.77 5.76 -12.87
N GLU A 24 -9.05 6.13 -12.80
CA GLU A 24 -10.11 5.50 -13.57
C GLU A 24 -9.86 5.62 -15.08
N THR A 25 -9.48 6.81 -15.55
CA THR A 25 -9.19 7.08 -16.96
C THR A 25 -8.00 6.24 -17.46
N LEU A 26 -6.93 6.10 -16.68
CA LEU A 26 -5.78 5.29 -17.04
C LEU A 26 -6.14 3.80 -17.15
N ILE A 27 -6.93 3.28 -16.21
CA ILE A 27 -7.39 1.89 -16.24
C ILE A 27 -8.29 1.64 -17.45
N LYS A 28 -9.24 2.56 -17.74
CA LYS A 28 -10.09 2.52 -18.94
C LYS A 28 -9.28 2.57 -20.24
N SER A 29 -8.12 3.23 -20.21
CA SER A 29 -7.18 3.30 -21.35
C SER A 29 -6.31 2.04 -21.50
N GLY A 30 -6.52 1.00 -20.67
CA GLY A 30 -5.83 -0.29 -20.75
C GLY A 30 -4.54 -0.39 -19.95
N VAL A 31 -4.27 0.55 -19.04
CA VAL A 31 -3.10 0.45 -18.14
C VAL A 31 -3.35 -0.65 -17.10
N ASP A 32 -2.47 -1.64 -17.04
CA ASP A 32 -2.60 -2.75 -16.08
C ASP A 32 -2.21 -2.31 -14.65
N ALA A 33 -3.21 -2.23 -13.78
CA ALA A 33 -3.07 -1.87 -12.38
C ALA A 33 -2.38 -2.94 -11.51
N ASN A 34 -2.13 -4.15 -12.04
CA ASN A 34 -1.40 -5.20 -11.34
C ASN A 34 0.12 -5.08 -11.51
N VAL A 35 0.59 -4.33 -12.51
CA VAL A 35 2.02 -4.14 -12.76
C VAL A 35 2.62 -3.25 -11.67
N THR A 36 3.81 -3.61 -11.20
CA THR A 36 4.54 -2.80 -10.23
C THR A 36 5.38 -1.75 -10.94
N ALA A 37 5.44 -0.58 -10.34
CA ALA A 37 6.33 0.50 -10.71
C ALA A 37 7.23 0.85 -9.52
N ARG A 38 8.47 1.20 -9.82
CA ARG A 38 9.39 1.75 -8.82
C ARG A 38 9.01 3.19 -8.58
N GLY A 39 8.55 3.49 -7.37
CA GLY A 39 8.10 4.82 -6.99
C GLY A 39 8.69 5.25 -5.66
N VAL A 40 8.84 6.56 -5.51
CA VAL A 40 9.15 7.16 -4.21
C VAL A 40 7.83 7.59 -3.59
N LEU A 41 7.35 6.83 -2.60
CA LEU A 41 6.12 7.15 -1.88
C LEU A 41 6.45 7.94 -0.62
N GLN A 42 5.74 9.03 -0.39
CA GLN A 42 5.86 9.79 0.85
C GLN A 42 5.00 9.14 1.93
N SER A 43 5.62 8.72 3.03
CA SER A 43 4.92 8.16 4.17
C SER A 43 3.96 9.20 4.78
N SER A 44 2.79 8.76 5.24
CA SER A 44 1.90 9.62 6.04
C SER A 44 2.28 9.64 7.53
N LYS A 45 3.14 8.70 7.99
CA LYS A 45 3.58 8.61 9.40
C LYS A 45 4.81 9.48 9.69
N SER A 46 5.57 9.83 8.66
CA SER A 46 6.76 10.68 8.75
C SER A 46 6.98 11.34 7.40
N SER A 47 7.64 12.51 7.34
CA SER A 47 7.98 13.24 6.10
C SER A 47 8.99 12.52 5.20
N LEU A 48 8.98 11.19 5.24
CA LEU A 48 10.02 10.33 4.74
C LEU A 48 9.58 9.64 3.47
N HIS A 49 10.52 9.54 2.56
CA HIS A 49 10.32 8.95 1.25
C HIS A 49 10.79 7.49 1.28
N ALA A 50 9.90 6.57 0.90
CA ALA A 50 10.22 5.16 0.74
C ALA A 50 10.36 4.83 -0.75
N ASN A 51 11.47 4.20 -1.13
CA ASN A 51 11.63 3.64 -2.47
C ASN A 51 10.94 2.27 -2.49
N VAL A 52 9.83 2.18 -3.22
CA VAL A 52 8.97 1.01 -3.18
C VAL A 52 8.68 0.53 -4.60
N ASP A 53 8.94 -0.76 -4.83
CA ASP A 53 8.37 -1.48 -5.97
C ASP A 53 6.94 -1.89 -5.60
N CYS A 54 5.96 -1.12 -6.06
CA CYS A 54 4.55 -1.33 -5.72
C CYS A 54 3.63 -1.13 -6.92
N ASN A 55 2.44 -1.72 -6.84
CA ASN A 55 1.37 -1.47 -7.80
C ASN A 55 0.44 -0.35 -7.30
N ALA A 56 -0.58 -0.02 -8.11
CA ALA A 56 -1.54 1.03 -7.81
C ALA A 56 -2.24 0.84 -6.45
N LEU A 57 -2.64 -0.40 -6.13
CA LEU A 57 -3.36 -0.72 -4.91
C LEU A 57 -2.52 -0.46 -3.66
N VAL A 58 -1.27 -0.92 -3.68
CA VAL A 58 -0.36 -0.76 -2.53
C VAL A 58 -0.01 0.70 -2.32
N ALA A 59 0.22 1.46 -3.39
CA ALA A 59 0.46 2.90 -3.30
C ALA A 59 -0.73 3.66 -2.69
N ALA A 60 -1.96 3.29 -3.08
CA ALA A 60 -3.19 3.84 -2.50
C ALA A 60 -3.36 3.48 -1.02
N VAL A 61 -3.07 2.24 -0.63
CA VAL A 61 -3.13 1.79 0.78
C VAL A 61 -2.10 2.51 1.64
N PHE A 62 -0.84 2.53 1.20
CA PHE A 62 0.27 3.22 1.88
C PHE A 62 -0.03 4.70 2.12
N SER A 63 -0.66 5.34 1.13
CA SER A 63 -1.02 6.77 1.17
C SER A 63 -2.43 7.04 1.69
N ARG A 64 -3.13 6.01 2.21
CA ARG A 64 -4.46 6.09 2.84
C ARG A 64 -5.58 6.63 1.94
N GLN A 65 -5.50 6.37 0.64
CA GLN A 65 -6.44 6.87 -0.36
C GLN A 65 -7.67 5.95 -0.49
N ILE A 66 -8.63 6.09 0.42
CA ILE A 66 -9.82 5.21 0.55
C ILE A 66 -10.58 5.08 -0.79
N SER A 67 -10.88 6.19 -1.45
CA SER A 67 -11.66 6.19 -2.70
C SER A 67 -10.94 5.47 -3.84
N VAL A 68 -9.62 5.61 -3.92
CA VAL A 68 -8.80 4.91 -4.92
C VAL A 68 -8.74 3.41 -4.62
N VAL A 69 -8.55 3.04 -3.35
CA VAL A 69 -8.59 1.61 -2.94
C VAL A 69 -9.92 0.99 -3.35
N LYS A 70 -11.04 1.66 -3.04
CA LYS A 70 -12.38 1.18 -3.40
C LYS A 70 -12.51 0.97 -4.91
N LEU A 71 -12.09 1.94 -5.72
CA LEU A 71 -12.09 1.85 -7.18
C LEU A 71 -11.26 0.64 -7.66
N LEU A 72 -10.02 0.49 -7.19
CA LEU A 72 -9.11 -0.58 -7.59
C LEU A 72 -9.63 -1.97 -7.20
N LEU A 73 -10.31 -2.09 -6.06
CA LEU A 73 -10.95 -3.34 -5.66
C LEU A 73 -12.18 -3.66 -6.54
N GLN A 74 -12.94 -2.66 -6.97
CA GLN A 74 -14.10 -2.83 -7.87
C GLN A 74 -13.68 -3.28 -9.28
N VAL A 75 -12.56 -2.79 -9.80
CA VAL A 75 -12.01 -3.26 -11.09
C VAL A 75 -11.25 -4.59 -10.98
N GLY A 76 -11.21 -5.21 -9.79
CA GLY A 76 -10.67 -6.56 -9.61
C GLY A 76 -9.14 -6.65 -9.58
N VAL A 77 -8.44 -5.60 -9.12
CA VAL A 77 -6.98 -5.66 -8.91
C VAL A 77 -6.64 -6.77 -7.92
N ARG A 78 -5.58 -7.54 -8.21
CA ARG A 78 -5.15 -8.66 -7.37
C ARG A 78 -4.69 -8.16 -6.00
N THR A 79 -5.35 -8.65 -4.95
CA THR A 79 -5.03 -8.31 -3.55
C THR A 79 -4.03 -9.28 -2.92
N GLY A 80 -3.78 -10.44 -3.56
CA GLY A 80 -2.84 -11.45 -3.09
C GLY A 80 -1.35 -11.14 -3.32
N ILE A 81 -1.03 -9.96 -3.86
CA ILE A 81 0.34 -9.57 -4.18
C ILE A 81 1.12 -9.33 -2.88
N LYS A 82 2.33 -9.89 -2.82
CA LYS A 82 3.27 -9.62 -1.74
C LYS A 82 4.08 -8.37 -2.09
N VAL A 83 4.19 -7.46 -1.15
CA VAL A 83 4.91 -6.20 -1.31
C VAL A 83 6.15 -6.17 -0.45
N ARG A 84 7.21 -5.60 -1.01
CA ARG A 84 8.44 -5.26 -0.31
C ARG A 84 8.42 -3.77 -0.10
N LEU A 85 7.78 -3.32 0.98
CA LEU A 85 7.99 -1.95 1.42
C LEU A 85 9.40 -1.94 2.02
N GLY A 86 10.32 -1.24 1.37
CA GLY A 86 11.68 -1.12 1.87
C GLY A 86 11.63 -0.57 3.29
N ALA A 87 12.36 -1.21 4.21
CA ALA A 87 12.55 -0.73 5.58
C ALA A 87 13.33 0.59 5.66
N TRP A 88 13.50 1.29 4.55
CA TRP A 88 14.45 2.37 4.35
C TRP A 88 13.68 3.66 4.09
N SER A 89 13.97 4.61 4.96
CA SER A 89 13.57 5.99 4.94
C SER A 89 14.65 6.80 4.24
N TRP A 90 14.24 7.78 3.44
CA TRP A 90 15.13 8.85 3.02
C TRP A 90 14.70 10.17 3.67
N ASP A 91 15.59 10.78 4.44
CA ASP A 91 15.45 12.18 4.84
C ASP A 91 16.07 13.06 3.75
N THR A 92 15.25 13.90 3.11
CA THR A 92 15.68 14.75 1.98
C THR A 92 16.50 15.96 2.40
N ILE A 93 16.55 16.30 3.68
CA ILE A 93 17.28 17.45 4.23
C ILE A 93 18.72 17.06 4.55
N ILE A 94 18.93 15.88 5.13
CA ILE A 94 20.25 15.40 5.58
C ILE A 94 20.86 14.32 4.68
N GLY A 95 20.09 13.73 3.77
CA GLY A 95 20.59 12.73 2.82
C GLY A 95 20.95 11.39 3.46
N GLU A 96 20.54 11.16 4.70
CA GLU A 96 20.80 9.92 5.44
C GLU A 96 19.65 8.92 5.29
N GLU A 97 20.02 7.64 5.18
CA GLU A 97 19.10 6.51 5.15
C GLU A 97 18.77 6.07 6.59
N PHE A 98 17.48 6.10 6.96
CA PHE A 98 17.04 5.62 8.29
C PHE A 98 16.16 4.38 8.16
N GLN A 99 16.27 3.46 9.10
CA GLN A 99 15.35 2.32 9.14
C GLN A 99 14.00 2.75 9.72
N VAL A 100 12.96 2.94 8.89
CA VAL A 100 11.59 3.25 9.36
C VAL A 100 10.62 2.14 9.00
N GLY A 101 10.39 1.27 9.97
CA GLY A 101 9.38 0.23 9.87
C GLY A 101 9.78 -0.98 10.71
N ALA A 102 8.79 -1.60 11.34
CA ALA A 102 8.96 -2.90 11.96
C ALA A 102 9.14 -3.93 10.84
N GLY A 103 10.38 -4.03 10.37
CA GLY A 103 10.82 -4.77 9.21
C GLY A 103 10.08 -6.10 9.04
N LEU A 104 9.28 -6.15 7.99
CA LEU A 104 9.26 -7.35 7.19
C LEU A 104 10.28 -7.09 6.10
N ALA A 105 11.55 -7.44 6.36
CA ALA A 105 12.56 -7.56 5.30
C ALA A 105 12.05 -8.48 4.17
N GLU A 106 11.07 -9.32 4.50
CA GLU A 106 10.37 -10.26 3.64
C GLU A 106 9.08 -9.68 3.01
N PRO A 107 8.75 -10.04 1.75
CA PRO A 107 7.51 -9.60 1.10
C PRO A 107 6.23 -10.02 1.84
N TYR A 108 5.32 -9.09 2.11
CA TYR A 108 4.06 -9.33 2.84
C TYR A 108 2.81 -8.90 2.08
N ARG A 109 1.64 -9.42 2.45
CA ARG A 109 0.37 -9.12 1.75
C ARG A 109 -0.07 -7.68 2.01
N VAL A 110 -0.84 -7.12 1.08
CA VAL A 110 -1.39 -5.75 1.18
C VAL A 110 -2.21 -5.50 2.46
N THR A 111 -2.82 -6.54 3.06
CA THR A 111 -3.52 -6.41 4.36
C THR A 111 -2.60 -6.04 5.50
N TRP A 112 -1.35 -6.51 5.50
CA TRP A 112 -0.34 -6.15 6.49
C TRP A 112 0.11 -4.70 6.29
N CYS A 113 0.23 -4.25 5.03
CA CYS A 113 0.46 -2.83 4.71
C CYS A 113 -0.69 -1.95 5.25
N ALA A 114 -1.95 -2.37 5.09
CA ALA A 114 -3.09 -1.64 5.64
C ALA A 114 -3.10 -1.59 7.17
N VAL A 115 -2.58 -2.63 7.84
CA VAL A 115 -2.39 -2.61 9.31
C VAL A 115 -1.27 -1.65 9.70
N GLU A 116 -0.15 -1.62 8.98
CA GLU A 116 0.99 -0.74 9.27
C GLU A 116 0.67 0.74 9.02
N TYR A 117 -0.02 1.03 7.92
CA TYR A 117 -0.45 2.36 7.48
C TYR A 117 -1.91 2.65 7.82
N PHE A 118 -2.42 2.03 8.91
CA PHE A 118 -3.81 2.13 9.35
C PHE A 118 -4.39 3.53 9.23
N GLU A 119 -5.50 3.66 8.51
CA GLU A 119 -6.21 4.92 8.34
C GLU A 119 -7.31 5.06 9.39
N ALA A 120 -7.68 6.30 9.73
CA ALA A 120 -8.49 6.59 10.91
C ALA A 120 -9.84 5.85 10.99
N SER A 121 -10.44 5.52 9.84
CA SER A 121 -11.73 4.81 9.77
C SER A 121 -11.63 3.28 9.72
N GLY A 122 -10.45 2.69 9.53
CA GLY A 122 -10.26 1.26 9.23
C GLY A 122 -10.93 0.74 7.94
N ALA A 123 -11.56 1.59 7.14
CA ALA A 123 -12.26 1.27 5.90
C ALA A 123 -11.37 0.54 4.89
N ILE A 124 -10.10 0.94 4.75
CA ILE A 124 -9.17 0.26 3.82
C ILE A 124 -8.94 -1.18 4.27
N LEU A 125 -8.59 -1.36 5.55
CA LEU A 125 -8.35 -2.69 6.12
C LEU A 125 -9.61 -3.57 6.01
N CYS A 126 -10.76 -3.05 6.42
CA CYS A 126 -12.03 -3.77 6.34
C CYS A 126 -12.40 -4.16 4.89
N MET A 127 -12.21 -3.27 3.90
CA MET A 127 -12.43 -3.62 2.48
C MET A 127 -11.50 -4.74 2.00
N LEU A 128 -10.23 -4.73 2.43
CA LEU A 128 -9.28 -5.79 2.06
C LEU A 128 -9.60 -7.12 2.74
N LEU A 129 -10.03 -7.11 4.00
CA LEU A 129 -10.40 -8.31 4.76
C LEU A 129 -11.71 -8.96 4.27
N GLN A 130 -12.59 -8.20 3.60
CA GLN A 130 -13.72 -8.79 2.89
C GLN A 130 -13.29 -9.68 1.71
N GLN A 131 -12.11 -9.44 1.14
CA GLN A 131 -11.57 -10.22 0.02
C GLN A 131 -10.50 -11.24 0.43
N ILE A 132 -9.82 -11.01 1.58
CA ILE A 132 -8.70 -11.82 2.06
C ILE A 132 -9.00 -12.30 3.47
N SER A 133 -8.85 -13.61 3.71
CA SER A 133 -9.02 -14.15 5.05
C SER A 133 -8.07 -13.48 6.08
N PRO A 134 -8.61 -12.96 7.20
CA PRO A 134 -7.83 -12.29 8.26
C PRO A 134 -6.85 -13.22 8.98
N ASN A 135 -7.08 -14.54 8.88
CA ASN A 135 -6.37 -15.56 9.64
C ASN A 135 -5.18 -16.15 8.88
N ILE A 136 -4.77 -15.55 7.76
CA ILE A 136 -3.57 -16.00 7.04
C ILE A 136 -2.33 -15.50 7.80
N PRO A 137 -1.56 -16.38 8.47
CA PRO A 137 -0.35 -15.96 9.15
C PRO A 137 0.74 -15.59 8.14
N HIS A 138 1.61 -14.67 8.53
CA HIS A 138 2.83 -14.35 7.81
C HIS A 138 4.03 -14.63 8.73
N LEU A 139 4.82 -15.65 8.38
CA LEU A 139 5.98 -16.08 9.17
C LEU A 139 5.62 -16.36 10.65
N GLY A 140 4.52 -17.09 10.88
CA GLY A 140 4.03 -17.43 12.22
C GLY A 140 3.36 -16.29 12.98
N ARG A 141 3.35 -15.06 12.44
CA ARG A 141 2.66 -13.91 13.03
C ARG A 141 1.27 -13.76 12.41
N THR A 142 0.30 -13.38 13.24
CA THR A 142 -1.03 -12.95 12.77
C THR A 142 -1.05 -11.43 12.57
N HIS A 143 -2.11 -10.90 11.93
CA HIS A 143 -2.36 -9.45 11.92
C HIS A 143 -2.41 -8.86 13.34
N VAL A 144 -2.78 -9.68 14.34
CA VAL A 144 -2.75 -9.31 15.77
C VAL A 144 -1.37 -8.94 16.27
N HIS A 145 -0.41 -9.82 16.03
CA HIS A 145 0.97 -9.55 16.39
C HIS A 145 1.49 -8.31 15.65
N HIS A 146 1.10 -8.12 14.39
CA HIS A 146 1.58 -7.00 13.59
C HIS A 146 1.05 -5.64 14.05
N ALA A 147 -0.26 -5.49 14.31
CA ALA A 147 -0.76 -4.17 14.72
C ALA A 147 -0.27 -3.76 16.11
N ILE A 148 0.00 -4.72 17.02
CA ILE A 148 0.68 -4.42 18.30
C ILE A 148 2.07 -3.84 18.03
N LEU A 149 2.88 -4.48 17.17
CA LEU A 149 4.22 -4.00 16.82
C LEU A 149 4.20 -2.63 16.11
N CYS A 150 3.19 -2.37 15.29
CA CYS A 150 3.03 -1.09 14.58
C CYS A 150 2.40 0.02 15.44
N GLY A 151 2.01 -0.26 16.68
CA GLY A 151 1.31 0.69 17.55
C GLY A 151 -0.13 1.01 17.09
N ASN A 152 -0.71 0.17 16.24
CA ASN A 152 -2.01 0.40 15.60
C ASN A 152 -3.08 -0.52 16.22
N ALA A 153 -3.19 -0.56 17.54
CA ALA A 153 -4.15 -1.41 18.25
C ALA A 153 -5.62 -1.17 17.85
N ARG A 154 -5.94 0.02 17.35
CA ARG A 154 -7.28 0.36 16.79
C ARG A 154 -7.68 -0.52 15.60
N ALA A 155 -6.72 -1.08 14.87
CA ALA A 155 -7.01 -1.99 13.78
C ALA A 155 -7.78 -3.25 14.26
N PHE A 156 -7.59 -3.65 15.52
CA PHE A 156 -8.33 -4.78 16.14
C PHE A 156 -9.79 -4.48 16.32
N GLY A 157 -10.12 -3.49 17.14
CA GLY A 157 -11.51 -3.24 17.53
C GLY A 157 -12.46 -2.86 16.39
N MET A 158 -11.94 -2.59 15.18
CA MET A 158 -12.75 -2.16 14.05
C MET A 158 -12.93 -3.23 12.96
N CYS A 159 -11.95 -4.10 12.72
CA CYS A 159 -11.98 -5.03 11.58
C CYS A 159 -11.65 -6.50 11.93
N PHE A 160 -11.36 -6.83 13.20
CA PHE A 160 -11.15 -8.20 13.69
C PHE A 160 -12.12 -8.51 14.83
#